data_AF-A0A8I0FD23-F1
#
_entry.id   AF-A0A8I0FD23-F1
#
_cell.length_a   1.000
_cell.length_b   1.000
_cell.length_c   1.000
_cell.angle_alpha   90.00
_cell.angle_beta   90.00
_cell.angle_gamma   90.00
#
_symmetry.space_group_name_H-M   'P 1'
#
loop_
_entity.id
_entity.type
_entity.pdbx_description
1 polymer ?
#
loop_
_entity_poly.entity_id
_entity_poly.type
_entity_poly.pdbx_seq_one_letter_code
_entity_poly.pdbx_strand_id
1 'polypeptide(L)'
;VTNAAAAQNTANTAVTNAAAAQATADKGLNFSVNGGTADNVKLGETVNFADGTNTTAVYDPATNTYKYNVNDNIALTNAGSLTVGNTKVDNSGLTITGGPSVTTAGINAGNQKITNVTAGTISATSTDAVNGSQLNTTNQNVTTAQNTANTAVTNAAAAQNTANTAVTNAAAAQATADKGLNFSVNGGTAA
;
A
#
# COMPACT_ATOMS: atom_id res chain seq x y z
N VAL A 1 -16.87 -28.73 91.61
CA VAL A 1 -15.70 -28.96 90.74
C VAL A 1 -16.10 -29.50 89.36
N THR A 2 -17.07 -30.43 89.27
CA THR A 2 -17.60 -31.00 88.01
C THR A 2 -18.22 -29.99 87.04
N ASN A 3 -19.03 -29.04 87.52
CA ASN A 3 -19.66 -28.04 86.64
C ASN A 3 -18.64 -27.07 86.00
N ALA A 4 -17.55 -26.76 86.71
CA ALA A 4 -16.48 -25.89 86.21
C ALA A 4 -15.66 -26.58 85.10
N ALA A 5 -15.36 -27.87 85.26
CA ALA A 5 -14.66 -28.66 84.24
C ALA A 5 -15.49 -28.83 82.96
N ALA A 6 -16.80 -29.08 83.08
CA ALA A 6 -17.70 -29.16 81.93
C ALA A 6 -17.78 -27.83 81.16
N ALA A 7 -17.92 -26.71 81.87
CA ALA A 7 -17.91 -25.37 81.27
C ALA A 7 -16.58 -25.06 80.55
N GLN A 8 -15.44 -25.44 81.15
CA GLN A 8 -14.14 -25.29 80.51
C GLN A 8 -14.01 -26.13 79.23
N ASN A 9 -14.49 -27.37 79.22
CA ASN A 9 -14.48 -28.20 78.02
C ASN A 9 -15.34 -27.60 76.89
N THR A 10 -16.54 -27.11 77.21
CA THR A 10 -17.38 -26.41 76.22
C THR A 10 -16.68 -25.17 75.66
N ALA A 11 -16.04 -24.37 76.51
CA ALA A 11 -15.28 -23.20 76.08
C ALA A 11 -14.10 -23.57 75.16
N ASN A 12 -13.34 -24.61 75.52
CA ASN A 12 -12.23 -25.11 74.69
C ASN A 12 -12.71 -25.60 73.31
N THR A 13 -13.84 -26.31 73.27
CA THR A 13 -14.46 -26.76 72.02
C THR A 13 -14.90 -25.55 71.17
N ALA A 14 -15.51 -24.54 71.78
CA ALA A 14 -15.92 -23.33 71.07
C ALA A 14 -14.72 -22.57 70.47
N VAL A 15 -13.63 -22.43 71.22
CA VAL A 15 -12.37 -21.83 70.73
C VAL A 15 -11.77 -22.63 69.58
N THR A 16 -11.75 -23.97 69.70
CA THR A 16 -11.24 -24.86 68.65
C THR A 16 -12.08 -24.71 67.36
N ASN A 17 -13.40 -24.67 67.49
CA ASN A 17 -14.31 -24.48 66.36
C ASN A 17 -14.13 -23.10 65.72
N ALA A 18 -13.96 -22.04 66.53
CA ALA A 18 -13.71 -20.70 66.03
C ALA A 18 -12.38 -20.61 65.27
N ALA A 19 -11.31 -21.23 65.77
CA ALA A 19 -10.02 -21.28 65.08
C ALA A 19 -10.10 -22.07 63.77
N ALA A 20 -10.83 -23.19 63.73
CA ALA A 20 -11.05 -23.97 62.51
C ALA A 20 -11.88 -23.20 61.47
N ALA A 21 -12.90 -22.46 61.92
CA ALA A 21 -13.70 -21.59 61.06
C ALA A 21 -12.85 -20.45 60.48
N GLN A 22 -12.01 -19.81 61.31
CA GLN A 22 -11.08 -18.77 60.87
C GLN A 22 -10.09 -19.32 59.84
N ALA A 23 -9.45 -20.46 60.11
CA ALA A 23 -8.53 -21.09 59.16
C ALA A 23 -9.20 -21.49 57.84
N THR A 24 -10.51 -21.77 57.85
CA THR A 24 -11.29 -22.04 56.64
C THR A 24 -11.62 -20.75 55.89
N ALA A 25 -12.00 -19.68 56.59
CA ALA A 25 -12.21 -18.36 56.00
C ALA A 25 -10.93 -17.79 55.39
N ASP A 26 -9.78 -17.98 56.05
CA ASP A 26 -8.45 -17.56 55.60
C ASP A 26 -7.96 -18.33 54.36
N LYS A 27 -8.60 -19.44 53.97
CA LYS A 27 -8.29 -20.08 52.68
C LYS A 27 -8.70 -19.20 51.49
N GLY A 28 -9.74 -18.37 51.65
CA GLY A 28 -10.21 -17.42 50.64
C GLY A 28 -10.41 -18.05 49.26
N LEU A 29 -10.23 -17.23 48.22
CA LEU A 29 -10.12 -17.64 46.83
C LEU A 29 -8.76 -17.23 46.28
N ASN A 30 -8.05 -18.16 45.62
CA ASN A 30 -6.75 -17.89 45.03
C ASN A 30 -6.89 -17.55 43.54
N PHE A 31 -6.48 -16.35 43.12
CA PHE A 31 -6.44 -15.92 41.73
C PHE A 31 -5.00 -15.84 41.24
N SER A 32 -4.68 -16.51 40.13
CA SER A 32 -3.36 -16.39 39.48
C SER A 32 -3.54 -16.02 38.01
N VAL A 33 -2.61 -15.22 37.49
CA VAL A 33 -2.59 -14.81 36.09
C VAL A 33 -1.42 -15.52 35.41
N ASN A 34 -1.70 -16.25 34.32
CA ASN A 34 -0.70 -16.95 33.52
C ASN A 34 0.24 -17.86 34.34
N GLY A 35 -0.27 -18.50 35.39
CA GLY A 35 0.51 -19.40 36.26
C GLY A 35 1.50 -18.68 37.20
N GLY A 36 1.40 -17.36 37.35
CA GLY A 36 2.19 -16.59 38.34
C GLY A 36 1.75 -16.83 39.79
N THR A 37 2.35 -16.05 40.70
CA THR A 37 1.98 -16.06 42.13
C THR A 37 0.49 -15.80 42.31
N ALA A 38 -0.17 -16.63 43.11
CA ALA A 38 -1.58 -16.44 43.42
C ALA A 38 -1.77 -15.29 44.42
N ASP A 39 -2.76 -14.46 44.15
CA ASP A 39 -3.34 -13.52 45.10
C ASP A 39 -4.45 -14.23 45.89
N ASN A 40 -4.35 -14.19 47.22
CA ASN A 40 -5.32 -14.85 48.11
C ASN A 40 -6.37 -13.83 48.54
N VAL A 41 -7.49 -13.82 47.82
CA VAL A 41 -8.62 -12.93 48.07
C VAL A 41 -9.43 -13.47 49.24
N LYS A 42 -9.44 -12.75 50.35
CA LYS A 42 -10.14 -13.15 51.57
C LYS A 42 -11.64 -12.86 51.48
N LEU A 43 -12.41 -13.50 52.36
CA LEU A 43 -13.84 -13.22 52.48
C LEU A 43 -14.06 -11.73 52.83
N GLY A 44 -14.87 -11.04 52.03
CA GLY A 44 -15.17 -9.61 52.17
C GLY A 44 -14.26 -8.68 51.36
N GLU A 45 -13.19 -9.19 50.75
CA GLU A 45 -12.38 -8.41 49.80
C GLU A 45 -13.10 -8.26 48.45
N THR A 46 -12.77 -7.18 47.73
CA THR A 46 -13.32 -6.89 46.39
C THR A 46 -12.26 -7.08 45.33
N VAL A 47 -12.57 -7.89 44.31
CA VAL A 47 -11.77 -7.99 43.09
C VAL A 47 -12.32 -7.01 42.06
N ASN A 48 -11.48 -6.08 41.60
CA ASN A 48 -11.86 -5.11 40.59
C ASN A 48 -11.44 -5.57 39.19
N PHE A 49 -12.38 -5.69 38.27
CA PHE A 49 -12.10 -5.90 36.84
C PHE A 49 -12.08 -4.55 36.14
N ALA A 50 -10.89 -4.09 35.77
CA ALA A 50 -10.69 -2.80 35.13
C ALA A 50 -10.61 -2.92 33.60
N ASP A 51 -10.98 -1.85 32.92
CA ASP A 51 -10.73 -1.71 31.48
C ASP A 51 -9.23 -1.75 31.18
N GLY A 52 -8.88 -2.39 30.07
CA GLY A 52 -7.55 -2.31 29.47
C GLY A 52 -7.51 -1.24 28.39
N THR A 53 -6.34 -1.03 27.77
CA THR A 53 -6.21 -0.09 26.64
C THR A 53 -7.18 -0.40 25.49
N ASN A 54 -7.40 -1.70 25.22
CA ASN A 54 -8.13 -2.20 24.07
C ASN A 54 -9.35 -3.05 24.43
N THR A 55 -9.64 -3.22 25.72
CA THR A 55 -10.72 -4.08 26.21
C THR A 55 -11.51 -3.38 27.30
N THR A 56 -12.81 -3.63 27.34
CA THR A 56 -13.70 -3.17 28.41
C THR A 56 -14.20 -4.33 29.25
N ALA A 57 -14.51 -4.04 30.52
CA ALA A 57 -15.18 -4.94 31.44
C ALA A 57 -16.37 -4.22 32.09
N VAL A 58 -17.58 -4.75 31.90
CA VAL A 58 -18.81 -4.14 32.42
C VAL A 58 -19.62 -5.17 33.21
N TYR A 59 -20.00 -4.82 34.44
CA TYR A 59 -20.96 -5.60 35.22
C TYR A 59 -22.39 -5.19 34.88
N ASP A 60 -23.21 -6.18 34.51
CA ASP A 60 -24.65 -6.04 34.28
C ASP A 60 -25.43 -6.63 35.47
N PRO A 61 -25.95 -5.79 36.38
CA PRO A 61 -26.66 -6.26 37.57
C PRO A 61 -28.02 -6.88 37.26
N ALA A 62 -28.63 -6.60 36.11
CA ALA A 62 -29.93 -7.17 35.76
C ALA A 62 -29.84 -8.67 35.43
N THR A 63 -28.70 -9.09 34.89
CA THR A 63 -28.43 -10.48 34.51
C THR A 63 -27.39 -11.16 35.40
N ASN A 64 -26.78 -10.41 36.33
CA ASN A 64 -25.64 -10.84 37.11
C ASN A 64 -24.48 -11.37 36.24
N THR A 65 -24.16 -10.65 35.15
CA THR A 65 -23.10 -11.04 34.21
C THR A 65 -21.99 -10.00 34.15
N TYR A 66 -20.77 -10.48 33.89
CA TYR A 66 -19.61 -9.64 33.59
C TYR A 66 -19.33 -9.77 32.09
N LYS A 67 -19.48 -8.67 31.36
CA LYS A 67 -19.30 -8.60 29.91
C LYS A 67 -17.91 -8.07 29.61
N TYR A 68 -17.23 -8.72 28.68
CA TYR A 68 -15.93 -8.30 28.17
C TYR A 68 -16.04 -8.03 26.68
N ASN A 69 -15.54 -6.88 26.27
CA ASN A 69 -15.58 -6.46 24.88
C ASN A 69 -14.20 -5.97 24.45
N VAL A 70 -13.95 -6.07 23.15
CA VAL A 70 -12.85 -5.39 22.49
C VAL A 70 -13.36 -4.01 22.08
N ASN A 71 -12.55 -2.97 22.28
CA ASN A 71 -12.93 -1.61 21.90
C ASN A 71 -13.11 -1.50 20.38
N ASP A 72 -13.98 -0.61 19.92
CA ASP A 72 -14.13 -0.35 18.47
C ASP A 72 -12.82 0.14 17.85
N ASN A 73 -12.08 0.96 18.60
CA ASN A 73 -10.75 1.43 18.24
C ASN A 73 -9.69 0.67 19.02
N ILE A 74 -8.73 0.09 18.30
CA ILE A 74 -7.63 -0.69 18.87
C ILE A 74 -6.31 0.05 18.66
N ALA A 75 -5.71 0.47 19.76
CA ALA A 75 -4.38 1.04 19.78
C ALA A 75 -3.36 -0.09 20.03
N LEU A 76 -2.78 -0.60 18.94
CA LEU A 76 -1.58 -1.42 19.01
C LEU A 76 -0.40 -0.45 19.20
N THR A 77 0.36 -0.59 20.28
CA THR A 77 1.51 0.29 20.57
C THR A 77 2.58 0.17 19.48
N ASN A 78 3.65 0.97 19.52
CA ASN A 78 4.70 0.97 18.50
C ASN A 78 5.43 -0.39 18.30
N ALA A 79 5.28 -1.32 19.26
CA ALA A 79 5.77 -2.70 19.16
C ALA A 79 4.69 -3.70 18.70
N GLY A 80 3.42 -3.29 18.65
CA GLY A 80 2.30 -4.11 18.25
C GLY A 80 2.15 -4.19 16.73
N SER A 81 1.52 -5.26 16.26
CA SER A 81 1.13 -5.44 14.87
C SER A 81 -0.12 -6.30 14.78
N LEU A 82 -0.92 -6.08 13.74
CA LEU A 82 -1.96 -7.02 13.34
C LEU A 82 -1.41 -7.89 12.22
N THR A 83 -1.35 -9.20 12.44
CA THR A 83 -0.93 -10.18 11.44
C THR A 83 -2.10 -11.10 11.11
N VAL A 84 -2.47 -11.16 9.83
CA VAL A 84 -3.54 -12.03 9.30
C VAL A 84 -3.01 -12.75 8.08
N GLY A 85 -2.64 -14.03 8.26
CA GLY A 85 -1.93 -14.79 7.23
C GLY A 85 -0.63 -14.08 6.82
N ASN A 86 -0.49 -13.78 5.52
CA ASN A 86 0.67 -13.08 4.97
C ASN A 86 0.60 -11.54 5.12
N THR A 87 -0.54 -11.00 5.55
CA THR A 87 -0.73 -9.55 5.70
C THR A 87 -0.30 -9.12 7.09
N LYS A 88 0.51 -8.07 7.17
CA LYS A 88 0.92 -7.43 8.41
C LYS A 88 0.61 -5.94 8.34
N VAL A 89 -0.01 -5.41 9.39
CA VAL A 89 -0.18 -3.98 9.64
C VAL A 89 0.58 -3.61 10.90
N ASP A 90 1.52 -2.68 10.77
CA ASP A 90 2.34 -2.17 11.87
C ASP A 90 2.71 -0.70 11.66
N ASN A 91 3.64 -0.17 12.47
CA ASN A 91 4.08 1.22 12.38
C ASN A 91 4.73 1.60 11.02
N SER A 92 5.13 0.63 10.20
CA SER A 92 5.67 0.85 8.86
C SER A 92 4.59 0.96 7.79
N GLY A 93 3.36 0.48 8.06
CA GLY A 93 2.23 0.45 7.13
C GLY A 93 1.64 -0.95 6.94
N LEU A 94 1.22 -1.26 5.72
CA LEU A 94 0.66 -2.56 5.31
C LEU A 94 1.64 -3.30 4.40
N THR A 95 1.96 -4.54 4.73
CA THR A 95 2.81 -5.42 3.92
C THR A 95 2.14 -6.77 3.70
N ILE A 96 2.20 -7.30 2.48
CA ILE A 96 1.86 -8.68 2.17
C ILE A 96 3.15 -9.43 1.86
N THR A 97 3.51 -10.43 2.67
CA THR A 97 4.69 -11.25 2.43
C THR A 97 4.60 -11.94 1.06
N GLY A 98 5.60 -11.71 0.21
CA GLY A 98 5.62 -12.20 -1.18
C GLY A 98 4.69 -11.44 -2.14
N GLY A 99 4.19 -10.27 -1.75
CA GLY A 99 3.23 -9.49 -2.53
C GLY A 99 3.41 -7.97 -2.42
N PRO A 100 2.36 -7.20 -2.72
CA PRO A 100 2.39 -5.74 -2.64
C PRO A 100 2.54 -5.20 -1.20
N SER A 101 2.94 -3.92 -1.10
CA SER A 101 2.97 -3.19 0.16
C SER A 101 2.60 -1.72 -0.01
N VAL A 102 2.11 -1.12 1.06
CA VAL A 102 1.86 0.32 1.23
C VAL A 102 2.51 0.74 2.53
N THR A 103 3.60 1.48 2.46
CA THR A 103 4.41 1.85 3.62
C THR A 103 4.71 3.35 3.63
N THR A 104 5.35 3.82 4.68
CA THR A 104 5.87 5.20 4.74
C THR A 104 6.89 5.53 3.64
N ALA A 105 7.51 4.51 3.03
CA ALA A 105 8.38 4.67 1.86
C ALA A 105 7.62 4.73 0.52
N GLY A 106 6.30 4.54 0.52
CA GLY A 106 5.46 4.51 -0.67
C GLY A 106 4.85 3.14 -0.96
N ILE A 107 4.43 2.94 -2.21
CA ILE A 107 3.71 1.75 -2.68
C ILE A 107 4.66 0.87 -3.50
N ASN A 108 4.75 -0.41 -3.16
CA ASN A 108 5.39 -1.42 -4.00
C ASN A 108 4.32 -2.39 -4.53
N ALA A 109 4.20 -2.51 -5.86
CA ALA A 109 3.22 -3.40 -6.49
C ALA A 109 3.62 -4.88 -6.45
N GLY A 110 4.80 -5.23 -5.95
CA GLY A 110 5.25 -6.62 -5.81
C GLY A 110 5.39 -7.34 -7.15
N ASN A 111 5.84 -6.64 -8.21
CA ASN A 111 5.90 -7.14 -9.59
C ASN A 111 4.53 -7.53 -10.20
N GLN A 112 3.43 -7.07 -9.62
CA GLN A 112 2.08 -7.30 -10.14
C GLN A 112 1.60 -6.12 -10.98
N LYS A 113 0.64 -6.37 -11.87
CA LYS A 113 -0.07 -5.31 -12.59
C LYS A 113 -0.98 -4.54 -11.62
N ILE A 114 -0.99 -3.22 -11.74
CA ILE A 114 -2.02 -2.36 -11.13
C ILE A 114 -3.16 -2.21 -12.13
N THR A 115 -4.30 -2.84 -11.85
CA THR A 115 -5.48 -2.84 -12.73
C THR A 115 -6.54 -1.84 -12.26
N ASN A 116 -7.56 -1.60 -13.10
CA ASN A 116 -8.68 -0.68 -12.79
C ASN A 116 -8.25 0.77 -12.49
N VAL A 117 -7.16 1.20 -13.15
CA VAL A 117 -6.71 2.59 -13.10
C VAL A 117 -7.51 3.39 -14.12
N THR A 118 -8.39 4.28 -13.63
CA THR A 118 -9.07 5.28 -14.47
C THR A 118 -8.04 6.17 -15.18
N ALA A 119 -8.40 6.70 -16.36
CA ALA A 119 -7.51 7.60 -17.09
C ALA A 119 -7.14 8.81 -16.22
N GLY A 120 -5.84 9.00 -16.01
CA GLY A 120 -5.33 10.14 -15.25
C GLY A 120 -5.47 11.44 -16.03
N THR A 121 -5.50 12.57 -15.33
CA THR A 121 -5.43 13.88 -15.97
C THR A 121 -4.08 14.02 -16.67
N ILE A 122 -4.05 14.50 -17.91
CA ILE A 122 -2.81 14.80 -18.64
C ILE A 122 -2.60 16.31 -18.68
N SER A 123 -1.70 16.80 -17.83
CA SER A 123 -1.29 18.20 -17.76
C SER A 123 0.16 18.31 -17.25
N ALA A 124 0.77 19.47 -17.39
CA ALA A 124 2.16 19.70 -16.98
C ALA A 124 2.42 19.50 -15.47
N THR A 125 1.37 19.52 -14.64
CA THR A 125 1.46 19.41 -13.18
C THR A 125 0.74 18.18 -12.65
N SER A 126 0.30 17.27 -13.51
CA SER A 126 -0.44 16.08 -13.08
C SER A 126 0.43 15.11 -12.31
N THR A 127 -0.13 14.54 -11.24
CA THR A 127 0.46 13.45 -10.45
C THR A 127 -0.35 12.17 -10.57
N ASP A 128 -1.33 12.13 -11.49
CA ASP A 128 -2.18 10.96 -11.71
C ASP A 128 -1.39 9.86 -12.42
N ALA A 129 -1.67 8.61 -12.07
CA ALA A 129 -1.14 7.48 -12.83
C ALA A 129 -1.74 7.46 -14.24
N VAL A 130 -0.91 7.20 -15.26
CA VAL A 130 -1.36 6.97 -16.64
C VAL A 130 -1.68 5.51 -16.84
N ASN A 131 -2.80 5.22 -17.51
CA ASN A 131 -3.17 3.84 -17.83
C ASN A 131 -2.84 3.49 -19.30
N GLY A 132 -3.06 2.23 -19.65
CA GLY A 132 -2.74 1.71 -20.99
C GLY A 132 -3.51 2.37 -22.14
N SER A 133 -4.76 2.81 -21.93
CA SER A 133 -5.54 3.43 -23.01
C SER A 133 -5.00 4.81 -23.39
N GLN A 134 -4.48 5.57 -22.41
CA GLN A 134 -3.85 6.87 -22.65
C GLN A 134 -2.53 6.73 -23.42
N LEU A 135 -1.69 5.76 -23.03
CA LEU A 135 -0.46 5.46 -23.75
C LEU A 135 -0.75 4.97 -25.18
N ASN A 136 -1.79 4.16 -25.35
CA ASN A 136 -2.24 3.71 -26.67
C ASN A 136 -2.64 4.89 -27.57
N THR A 137 -3.46 5.83 -27.08
CA THR A 137 -3.83 7.04 -27.85
C THR A 137 -2.61 7.84 -28.27
N THR A 138 -1.63 8.00 -27.38
CA THR A 138 -0.37 8.68 -27.70
C THR A 138 0.40 7.96 -28.81
N ASN A 139 0.54 6.64 -28.74
CA ASN A 139 1.23 5.84 -29.74
C ASN A 139 0.56 5.90 -31.13
N GLN A 140 -0.77 5.99 -31.18
CA GLN A 140 -1.50 6.19 -32.44
C GLN A 140 -1.18 7.55 -33.08
N ASN A 141 -1.09 8.61 -32.27
CA ASN A 141 -0.71 9.94 -32.75
C ASN A 141 0.74 9.96 -33.25
N VAL A 142 1.67 9.31 -32.54
CA VAL A 142 3.07 9.17 -32.96
C VAL A 142 3.18 8.44 -34.30
N THR A 143 2.46 7.32 -34.44
CA THR A 143 2.43 6.54 -35.70
C THR A 143 1.92 7.39 -36.86
N THR A 144 0.86 8.17 -36.63
CA THR A 144 0.30 9.08 -37.63
C THR A 144 1.32 10.13 -38.06
N ALA A 145 1.98 10.79 -37.10
CA ALA A 145 3.00 11.79 -37.38
C ALA A 145 4.19 11.22 -38.17
N GLN A 146 4.64 10.00 -37.81
CA GLN A 146 5.72 9.32 -38.51
C GLN A 146 5.36 9.02 -39.97
N ASN A 147 4.13 8.57 -40.23
CA ASN A 147 3.64 8.34 -41.59
C ASN A 147 3.62 9.65 -42.40
N THR A 148 3.12 10.74 -41.81
CA THR A 148 3.14 12.06 -42.46
C THR A 148 4.55 12.51 -42.79
N ALA A 149 5.51 12.33 -41.87
CA ALA A 149 6.92 12.66 -42.11
C ALA A 149 7.52 11.83 -43.26
N ASN A 150 7.26 10.52 -43.29
CA ASN A 150 7.75 9.64 -44.35
C ASN A 150 7.20 10.03 -45.73
N THR A 151 5.92 10.41 -45.80
CA THR A 151 5.31 10.94 -47.02
C THR A 151 5.97 12.25 -47.44
N ALA A 152 6.23 13.17 -46.52
CA ALA A 152 6.91 14.42 -46.82
C ALA A 152 8.33 14.19 -47.38
N VAL A 153 9.09 13.27 -46.77
CA VAL A 153 10.42 12.87 -47.27
C VAL A 153 10.33 12.28 -48.68
N THR A 154 9.35 11.41 -48.92
CA THR A 154 9.12 10.82 -50.25
C THR A 154 8.82 11.90 -51.29
N ASN A 155 7.94 12.83 -50.96
CA ASN A 155 7.56 13.92 -51.84
C ASN A 155 8.74 14.87 -52.11
N ALA A 156 9.55 15.17 -51.09
CA ALA A 156 10.74 16.00 -51.25
C ALA A 156 11.78 15.33 -52.14
N ALA A 157 11.99 14.01 -51.99
CA ALA A 157 12.88 13.24 -52.86
C ALA A 157 12.37 13.24 -54.32
N ALA A 158 11.06 13.08 -54.53
CA ALA A 158 10.46 13.16 -55.87
C ALA A 158 10.66 14.57 -56.50
N ALA A 159 10.40 15.63 -55.73
CA ALA A 159 10.62 17.01 -56.18
C ALA A 159 12.10 17.27 -56.52
N GLN A 160 13.04 16.78 -55.70
CA GLN A 160 14.46 16.87 -55.97
C GLN A 160 14.84 16.17 -57.29
N ASN A 161 14.27 15.00 -57.58
CA ASN A 161 14.49 14.29 -58.84
C ASN A 161 13.95 15.06 -60.05
N THR A 162 12.75 15.66 -59.94
CA THR A 162 12.19 16.54 -60.97
C THR A 162 13.09 17.74 -61.22
N ALA A 163 13.59 18.39 -60.16
CA ALA A 163 14.51 19.52 -60.27
C ALA A 163 15.82 19.12 -60.96
N ASN A 164 16.42 17.99 -60.56
CA ASN A 164 17.63 17.46 -61.19
C ASN A 164 17.43 17.17 -62.69
N THR A 165 16.26 16.63 -63.05
CA THR A 165 15.89 16.37 -64.46
C THR A 165 15.78 17.67 -65.24
N ALA A 166 15.14 18.70 -64.67
CA ALA A 166 15.02 20.01 -65.31
C ALA A 166 16.39 20.66 -65.54
N VAL A 167 17.29 20.60 -64.54
CA VAL A 167 18.68 21.08 -64.66
C VAL A 167 19.43 20.35 -65.78
N THR A 168 19.29 19.02 -65.85
CA THR A 168 19.93 18.20 -66.89
C THR A 168 19.43 18.58 -68.28
N ASN A 169 18.11 18.74 -68.45
CA ASN A 169 17.51 19.14 -69.73
C ASN A 169 17.95 20.55 -70.16
N ALA A 170 18.02 21.50 -69.22
CA ALA A 170 18.50 22.86 -69.49
C ALA A 170 19.96 22.86 -69.97
N ALA A 171 20.83 22.07 -69.34
CA ALA A 171 22.22 21.92 -69.77
C ALA A 171 22.33 21.33 -71.18
N ALA A 172 21.50 20.33 -71.53
CA ALA A 172 21.47 19.74 -72.87
C ALA A 172 20.98 20.75 -73.93
N ALA A 173 19.99 21.57 -73.61
CA ALA A 173 19.52 22.64 -74.48
C ALA A 173 20.60 23.69 -74.73
N GLN A 174 21.33 24.11 -73.69
CA GLN A 174 22.45 25.05 -73.81
C GLN A 174 23.53 24.50 -74.75
N ALA A 175 23.95 23.24 -74.57
CA ALA A 175 24.95 22.62 -75.43
C ALA A 175 24.51 22.53 -76.91
N THR A 176 23.21 22.41 -77.16
CA THR A 176 22.65 22.42 -78.52
C THR A 176 22.71 23.83 -79.12
N ALA A 177 22.36 24.86 -78.34
CA ALA A 177 22.45 26.25 -78.76
C ALA A 177 23.90 26.65 -79.10
N ASP A 178 24.86 26.25 -78.26
CA ASP A 178 26.29 26.55 -78.47
C ASP A 178 26.82 25.98 -79.80
N LYS A 179 26.38 24.77 -80.19
CA LYS A 179 26.75 24.17 -81.49
C LYS A 179 26.19 24.93 -82.68
N GLY A 180 24.97 25.47 -82.57
CA GLY A 180 24.31 26.23 -83.64
C GLY A 180 24.94 27.61 -83.88
N LEU A 181 25.59 28.20 -82.87
CA LEU A 181 26.27 29.49 -82.98
C LEU A 181 27.67 29.41 -83.59
N ASN A 182 28.19 28.21 -83.89
CA ASN A 182 29.50 28.03 -84.51
C ASN A 182 29.48 28.40 -86.01
N PHE A 183 29.39 29.69 -86.31
CA PHE A 183 29.61 30.22 -87.66
C PHE A 183 31.11 30.16 -87.98
N SER A 184 31.55 29.12 -88.69
CA SER A 184 32.87 29.14 -89.31
C SER A 184 32.85 30.19 -90.43
N VAL A 185 33.44 31.35 -90.16
CA VAL A 185 33.74 32.33 -91.21
C VAL A 185 34.86 31.71 -92.04
N ASN A 186 34.51 31.14 -93.18
CA ASN A 186 35.47 30.75 -94.19
C ASN A 186 36.02 32.05 -94.79
N GLY A 187 36.97 32.67 -94.09
CA GLY A 187 37.68 33.86 -94.53
C GLY A 187 38.38 33.53 -95.85
N GLY A 188 37.71 33.85 -96.95
CA GLY A 188 38.30 33.79 -98.27
C GLY A 188 39.52 34.71 -98.29
N THR A 189 40.68 34.15 -98.56
CA THR A 189 41.76 34.91 -99.18
C THR A 189 41.28 35.32 -100.57
N ALA A 190 40.96 36.61 -100.71
CA ALA A 190 40.76 37.24 -102.00
C ALA A 190 42.08 37.86 -102.48
N ALA A 191 42.34 37.70 -103.78
CA ALA A 191 43.50 38.05 -104.59
C ALA A 191 44.68 37.08 -104.56
#